data_AF-A0A0U4EJ06-F1
#
_entry.id   AF-A0A0U4EJ06-F1
#
_cell.length_a   1.000
_cell.length_b   1.000
_cell.length_c   1.000
_cell.angle_alpha   90.00
_cell.angle_beta   90.00
_cell.angle_gamma   90.00
#
_symmetry.space_group_name_H-M   'P 1'
#
loop_
_entity.id
_entity.type
_entity.pdbx_description
1 polymer ?
#
loop_
_entity_poly.entity_id
_entity_poly.type
_entity_poly.pdbx_seq_one_letter_code
_entity_poly.pdbx_strand_id
1 'polypeptide(L)'
;MAELIQETDSLNKGRVKLNNAINDAETARNTSENADDKADQALFNSESTQDQLDQVVIDGDSSVEAAQARVDVNGESHQTLKERIDDDYSDLLQVDEQIGTTTFTRTNGLVSQITTPTKDVTFTRDADGVVTSITEVKANKTVETTFTRDSDGVVQSIDKVVV
;
A
#
# COMPACT_ATOMS: atom_id res chain seq x y z
N MET A 1 -43.92 45.22 -19.94
CA MET A 1 -44.72 45.80 -18.83
C MET A 1 -46.18 45.69 -19.21
N ALA A 2 -47.00 45.12 -18.32
CA ALA A 2 -48.44 45.03 -18.56
C ALA A 2 -49.08 46.43 -18.54
N GLU A 3 -50.04 46.67 -19.44
CA GLU A 3 -50.76 47.93 -19.50
C GLU A 3 -51.91 47.94 -18.47
N LEU A 4 -51.90 48.90 -17.55
CA LEU A 4 -52.91 49.02 -16.51
C LEU A 4 -54.24 49.55 -17.07
N ILE A 5 -55.34 49.15 -16.44
CA ILE A 5 -56.68 49.71 -16.70
C ILE A 5 -56.68 51.19 -16.29
N GLN A 6 -57.26 52.05 -17.14
CA GLN A 6 -57.46 53.47 -16.86
C GLN A 6 -58.95 53.77 -16.64
N GLU A 7 -59.28 54.79 -15.86
CA GLU A 7 -60.68 55.19 -15.61
C GLU A 7 -61.45 55.54 -16.90
N THR A 8 -60.74 56.01 -17.92
CA THR A 8 -61.30 56.43 -19.22
C THR A 8 -61.42 55.27 -20.21
N ASP A 9 -60.96 54.06 -19.85
CA ASP A 9 -61.08 52.90 -20.73
C ASP A 9 -62.54 52.46 -20.86
N SER A 10 -62.97 52.15 -22.09
CA SER A 10 -64.24 51.45 -22.28
C SER A 10 -64.21 50.07 -21.61
N LEU A 11 -65.38 49.55 -21.20
CA LEU A 11 -65.51 48.22 -20.61
C LEU A 11 -64.81 47.13 -21.43
N ASN A 12 -64.92 47.19 -22.77
CA ASN A 12 -64.27 46.22 -23.64
C ASN A 12 -62.73 46.34 -23.61
N LYS A 13 -62.18 47.55 -23.52
CA LYS A 13 -60.73 47.75 -23.40
C LYS A 13 -60.20 47.25 -22.06
N GLY A 14 -60.94 47.49 -20.97
CA GLY A 14 -60.65 46.91 -19.66
C GLY A 14 -60.65 45.38 -19.66
N ARG A 15 -61.65 44.75 -20.29
CA ARG A 15 -61.73 43.29 -20.46
C ARG A 15 -60.51 42.71 -21.19
N VAL A 16 -60.04 43.36 -22.27
CA VAL A 16 -58.85 42.91 -23.01
C VAL A 16 -57.60 42.98 -22.13
N LYS A 17 -57.41 44.06 -21.38
CA LYS A 17 -56.27 44.20 -20.45
C LYS A 17 -56.28 43.13 -19.36
N LEU A 18 -57.46 42.84 -18.78
CA LEU A 18 -57.62 41.77 -17.78
C LEU A 18 -57.26 40.39 -18.36
N ASN A 19 -57.78 40.06 -19.54
CA ASN A 19 -57.47 38.78 -20.18
C ASN A 19 -55.97 38.64 -20.47
N ASN A 20 -55.31 39.72 -20.91
CA ASN A 20 -53.86 39.71 -21.11
C ASN A 20 -53.11 39.50 -19.79
N ALA A 21 -53.49 40.20 -18.71
CA ALA A 21 -52.88 40.03 -17.39
C ALA A 21 -53.07 38.61 -16.83
N ILE A 22 -54.23 37.98 -17.07
CA ILE A 22 -54.48 36.59 -16.69
C ILE A 22 -53.56 35.64 -17.46
N ASN A 23 -53.41 35.83 -18.78
CA ASN A 23 -52.51 35.01 -19.60
C ASN A 23 -51.03 35.19 -19.20
N ASP A 24 -50.61 36.42 -18.90
CA ASP A 24 -49.25 36.71 -18.42
C ASP A 24 -49.00 36.05 -17.05
N ALA A 25 -49.97 36.12 -16.13
CA ALA A 25 -49.89 35.48 -14.83
C ALA A 25 -49.80 33.94 -14.94
N GLU A 26 -50.59 33.35 -15.83
CA GLU A 26 -50.54 31.91 -16.09
C GLU A 26 -49.20 31.49 -16.71
N THR A 27 -48.65 32.29 -17.63
CA THR A 27 -47.33 32.06 -18.20
C THR A 27 -46.23 32.16 -17.14
N ALA A 28 -46.33 33.14 -16.24
CA ALA A 28 -45.38 33.31 -15.14
C ALA A 28 -45.45 32.14 -14.14
N ARG A 29 -46.67 31.68 -13.78
CA ARG A 29 -46.88 30.50 -12.93
C ARG A 29 -46.21 29.27 -13.54
N ASN A 30 -46.51 28.97 -14.80
CA ASN A 30 -45.92 27.82 -15.50
C ASN A 30 -44.40 27.94 -15.62
N THR A 31 -43.87 29.14 -15.86
CA THR A 31 -42.41 29.35 -15.91
C THR A 31 -41.76 29.12 -14.56
N SER A 32 -42.41 29.54 -13.46
CA SER A 32 -41.93 29.31 -12.10
C SER A 32 -41.93 27.82 -11.74
N GLU A 33 -43.01 27.10 -12.05
CA GLU A 33 -43.11 25.65 -11.80
C GLU A 33 -42.02 24.88 -12.56
N ASN A 34 -41.82 25.21 -13.84
CA ASN A 34 -40.74 24.60 -14.62
C ASN A 34 -39.33 24.96 -14.11
N ALA A 35 -39.16 26.11 -13.43
CA ALA A 35 -37.89 26.50 -12.85
C ALA A 35 -37.60 25.73 -11.58
N ASP A 36 -38.60 25.54 -10.72
CA ASP A 36 -38.51 24.71 -9.51
C ASP A 36 -38.19 23.25 -9.89
N ASP A 37 -38.90 22.66 -10.86
CA ASP A 37 -38.64 21.30 -11.34
C ASP A 37 -37.19 21.12 -11.84
N LYS A 38 -36.66 22.12 -12.55
CA LYS A 38 -35.27 22.11 -13.03
C LYS A 38 -34.27 22.26 -11.89
N ALA A 39 -34.58 23.06 -10.87
CA ALA A 39 -33.74 23.24 -9.71
C ALA A 39 -33.65 21.93 -8.90
N ASP A 40 -34.80 21.27 -8.68
CA ASP A 40 -34.85 19.98 -7.99
C ASP A 40 -34.10 18.90 -8.77
N GLN A 41 -34.28 18.84 -10.09
CA GLN A 41 -33.52 17.90 -10.92
C GLN A 41 -32.01 18.17 -10.91
N ALA A 42 -31.60 19.43 -10.88
CA ALA A 42 -30.19 19.81 -10.79
C ALA A 42 -29.59 19.45 -9.44
N LEU A 43 -30.33 19.65 -8.34
CA LEU A 43 -29.92 19.25 -7.00
C LEU A 43 -29.72 17.74 -6.94
N PHE A 44 -30.71 16.96 -7.38
CA PHE A 44 -30.62 15.51 -7.43
C PHE A 44 -29.43 15.01 -8.25
N ASN A 45 -29.19 15.60 -9.43
CA ASN A 45 -28.04 15.24 -10.26
C ASN A 45 -26.70 15.60 -9.58
N SER A 46 -26.65 16.70 -8.84
CA SER A 46 -25.46 17.12 -8.10
C SER A 46 -25.17 16.17 -6.94
N GLU A 47 -26.19 15.79 -6.17
CA GLU A 47 -26.08 14.81 -5.08
C GLU A 47 -25.64 13.44 -5.63
N SER A 48 -26.27 12.97 -6.71
CA SER A 48 -25.85 11.72 -7.36
C SER A 48 -24.42 11.77 -7.91
N THR A 49 -23.97 12.92 -8.42
CA THR A 49 -22.57 13.09 -8.87
C THR A 49 -21.61 13.08 -7.70
N GLN A 50 -21.99 13.70 -6.57
CA GLN A 50 -21.19 13.68 -5.34
C GLN A 50 -21.06 12.26 -4.81
N ASP A 51 -22.16 11.51 -4.73
CA ASP A 51 -22.15 10.11 -4.30
C ASP A 51 -21.26 9.25 -5.22
N GLN A 52 -21.38 9.43 -6.53
CA GLN A 52 -20.53 8.73 -7.50
C GLN A 52 -19.05 9.09 -7.33
N LEU A 53 -18.73 10.36 -7.10
CA LEU A 53 -17.37 10.81 -6.89
C LEU A 53 -16.80 10.28 -5.58
N ASP A 54 -17.60 10.29 -4.51
CA ASP A 54 -17.21 9.74 -3.21
C ASP A 54 -16.93 8.23 -3.33
N GLN A 55 -17.75 7.49 -4.07
CA GLN A 55 -17.46 6.08 -4.38
C GLN A 55 -16.16 5.94 -5.18
N VAL A 56 -15.93 6.75 -6.22
CA VAL A 56 -14.67 6.70 -7.00
C VAL A 56 -13.44 7.02 -6.14
N VAL A 57 -13.55 7.94 -5.18
CA VAL A 57 -12.46 8.30 -4.25
C VAL A 57 -12.21 7.18 -3.23
N ILE A 58 -13.26 6.55 -2.71
CA ILE A 58 -13.17 5.42 -1.79
C ILE A 58 -12.62 4.18 -2.51
N ASP A 59 -13.12 3.93 -3.71
CA ASP A 59 -12.71 2.86 -4.62
C ASP A 59 -11.49 3.25 -5.46
N GLY A 60 -10.71 4.26 -5.08
CA GLY A 60 -9.54 4.78 -5.82
C GLY A 60 -8.42 3.76 -6.09
N ASP A 61 -8.63 2.49 -5.76
CA ASP A 61 -7.84 1.29 -6.07
C ASP A 61 -8.48 0.42 -7.20
N SER A 62 -9.44 0.97 -7.97
CA SER A 62 -10.25 0.24 -8.95
C SER A 62 -9.76 0.34 -10.41
N SER A 63 -8.60 0.95 -10.70
CA SER A 63 -8.02 0.80 -12.04
C SER A 63 -7.55 -0.64 -12.25
N VAL A 64 -7.79 -1.19 -13.44
CA VAL A 64 -7.28 -2.52 -13.80
C VAL A 64 -5.75 -2.57 -13.67
N GLU A 65 -5.07 -1.45 -13.93
CA GLU A 65 -3.65 -1.27 -13.69
C GLU A 65 -3.26 -1.36 -12.22
N ALA A 66 -4.03 -0.80 -11.28
CA ALA A 66 -3.75 -0.91 -9.85
C ALA A 66 -3.97 -2.33 -9.34
N ALA A 67 -5.04 -2.99 -9.79
CA ALA A 67 -5.29 -4.40 -9.50
C ALA A 67 -4.18 -5.31 -10.07
N GLN A 68 -3.72 -5.05 -11.30
CA GLN A 68 -2.57 -5.75 -11.88
C GLN A 68 -1.27 -5.45 -11.16
N ALA A 69 -1.05 -4.21 -10.72
CA ALA A 69 0.14 -3.80 -9.99
C ALA A 69 0.21 -4.39 -8.57
N ARG A 70 -0.90 -4.88 -8.01
CA ARG A 70 -0.92 -5.63 -6.74
C ARG A 70 -0.51 -7.08 -6.89
N VAL A 71 -0.40 -7.59 -8.12
CA VAL A 71 0.12 -8.93 -8.37
C VAL A 71 1.64 -8.83 -8.51
N ASP A 72 2.35 -9.60 -7.69
CA ASP A 72 3.82 -9.61 -7.71
C ASP A 72 4.40 -10.50 -8.82
N VAL A 73 5.73 -10.64 -8.81
CA VAL A 73 6.46 -11.44 -9.80
C VAL A 73 6.20 -12.95 -9.71
N ASN A 74 5.72 -13.43 -8.56
CA ASN A 74 5.36 -14.82 -8.31
C ASN A 74 3.89 -15.10 -8.66
N GLY A 75 3.12 -14.06 -8.99
CA GLY A 75 1.69 -14.14 -9.29
C GLY A 75 0.80 -14.08 -8.05
N GLU A 76 1.34 -13.72 -6.88
CA GLU A 76 0.57 -13.53 -5.66
C GLU A 76 -0.07 -12.15 -5.64
N SER A 77 -1.36 -12.09 -5.29
CA SER A 77 -2.12 -10.85 -5.23
C SER A 77 -2.11 -10.31 -3.81
N HIS A 78 -1.59 -9.09 -3.65
CA HIS A 78 -1.56 -8.36 -2.39
C HIS A 78 -2.83 -7.54 -2.19
N GLN A 79 -3.20 -7.23 -0.94
CA GLN A 79 -4.39 -6.44 -0.64
C GLN A 79 -4.22 -4.99 -1.10
N THR A 80 -3.02 -4.44 -0.94
CA THR A 80 -2.67 -3.07 -1.36
C THR A 80 -1.34 -3.03 -2.09
N LEU A 81 -1.11 -2.00 -2.91
CA LEU A 81 0.20 -1.80 -3.54
C LEU A 81 1.31 -1.56 -2.50
N LYS A 82 0.98 -0.94 -1.36
CA LYS A 82 1.94 -0.75 -0.27
C LYS A 82 2.41 -2.09 0.29
N GLU A 83 1.48 -2.99 0.58
CA GLU A 83 1.79 -4.32 1.08
C GLU A 83 2.72 -5.07 0.13
N ARG A 84 2.40 -5.07 -1.18
CA ARG A 84 3.29 -5.64 -2.19
C ARG A 84 4.70 -5.02 -2.14
N ILE A 85 4.79 -3.69 -2.10
CA ILE A 85 6.09 -2.99 -2.09
C ILE A 85 6.88 -3.30 -0.82
N ASP A 86 6.23 -3.35 0.34
CA ASP A 86 6.87 -3.71 1.60
C ASP A 86 7.42 -5.14 1.54
N ASP A 87 6.67 -6.07 0.96
CA ASP A 87 7.05 -7.48 0.83
C ASP A 87 8.19 -7.67 -0.19
N ASP A 88 8.04 -7.12 -1.41
CA ASP A 88 9.09 -7.09 -2.44
C ASP A 88 10.41 -6.51 -1.88
N TYR A 89 10.32 -5.46 -1.05
CA TYR A 89 11.49 -4.82 -0.44
C TYR A 89 12.10 -5.65 0.69
N SER A 90 11.27 -6.30 1.52
CA SER A 90 11.73 -7.23 2.56
C SER A 90 12.53 -8.40 1.97
N ASP A 91 12.04 -8.97 0.87
CA ASP A 91 12.74 -10.03 0.14
C ASP A 91 14.06 -9.55 -0.45
N LEU A 92 14.10 -8.33 -1.01
CA LEU A 92 15.33 -7.74 -1.52
C LEU A 92 16.39 -7.55 -0.43
N LEU A 93 15.99 -7.09 0.76
CA LEU A 93 16.90 -6.92 1.89
C LEU A 93 17.52 -8.25 2.35
N GLN A 94 16.75 -9.35 2.34
CA GLN A 94 17.26 -10.68 2.68
C GLN A 94 18.28 -11.20 1.65
N VAL A 95 18.08 -10.87 0.37
CA VAL A 95 19.03 -11.21 -0.68
C VAL A 95 20.33 -10.42 -0.51
N ASP A 96 20.27 -9.11 -0.25
CA ASP A 96 21.47 -8.27 -0.07
C ASP A 96 22.38 -8.78 1.05
N GLU A 97 21.80 -9.27 2.16
CA GLU A 97 22.56 -9.87 3.26
C GLU A 97 23.36 -11.11 2.83
N GLN A 98 22.97 -11.80 1.76
CA GLN A 98 23.64 -13.00 1.26
C GLN A 98 24.69 -12.72 0.19
N ILE A 99 24.66 -11.54 -0.45
CA ILE A 99 25.60 -11.16 -1.52
C ILE A 99 26.79 -10.40 -0.92
N GLY A 100 27.77 -11.12 -0.40
CA GLY A 100 29.03 -10.52 0.01
C GLY A 100 30.19 -11.49 -0.05
N THR A 101 31.39 -10.97 0.22
CA THR A 101 32.63 -11.74 0.05
C THR A 101 32.80 -12.71 1.22
N THR A 102 33.03 -14.00 0.91
CA THR A 102 33.50 -14.96 1.91
C THR A 102 35.02 -14.94 1.96
N THR A 103 35.60 -14.67 3.13
CA THR A 103 37.05 -14.66 3.33
C THR A 103 37.49 -15.80 4.24
N PHE A 104 38.66 -16.37 3.94
CA PHE A 104 39.27 -17.45 4.71
C PHE A 104 40.59 -16.95 5.28
N THR A 105 40.68 -16.84 6.60
CA THR A 105 41.94 -16.54 7.28
C THR A 105 42.63 -17.84 7.60
N ARG A 106 43.93 -17.92 7.28
CA ARG A 106 44.77 -19.08 7.61
C ARG A 106 45.84 -18.70 8.61
N THR A 107 46.03 -19.57 9.60
CA THR A 107 47.14 -19.52 10.57
C THR A 107 47.90 -20.83 10.46
N ASN A 108 49.23 -20.76 10.30
CA ASN A 108 50.09 -21.94 10.12
C ASN A 108 49.63 -22.88 8.98
N GLY A 109 49.11 -22.31 7.89
CA GLY A 109 48.62 -23.05 6.71
C GLY A 109 47.22 -23.65 6.84
N LEU A 110 46.64 -23.68 8.04
CA LEU A 110 45.28 -24.17 8.31
C LEU A 110 44.29 -23.02 8.40
N VAL A 111 43.02 -23.25 8.05
CA VAL A 111 41.96 -22.25 8.23
C VAL A 111 41.70 -22.04 9.72
N SER A 112 41.76 -20.77 10.15
CA SER A 112 41.51 -20.32 11.53
C SER A 112 40.22 -19.51 11.64
N GLN A 113 39.79 -18.81 10.57
CA GLN A 113 38.53 -18.09 10.55
C GLN A 113 37.90 -18.12 9.15
N ILE A 114 36.58 -18.16 9.10
CA ILE A 114 35.77 -17.95 7.90
C ILE A 114 34.80 -16.81 8.20
N THR A 115 34.92 -15.72 7.45
CA THR A 115 33.98 -14.60 7.52
C THR A 115 33.11 -14.65 6.28
N THR A 116 31.81 -14.77 6.48
CA THR A 116 30.79 -14.67 5.44
C THR A 116 29.95 -13.41 5.70
N PRO A 117 29.14 -12.96 4.74
CA PRO A 117 28.30 -11.78 4.91
C PRO A 117 27.37 -11.86 6.13
N THR A 118 26.88 -13.05 6.46
CA THR A 118 25.86 -13.26 7.50
C THR A 118 26.40 -13.90 8.79
N LYS A 119 27.66 -14.36 8.79
CA LYS A 119 28.26 -15.04 9.94
C LYS A 119 29.78 -15.08 9.91
N ASP A 120 30.36 -15.08 11.10
CA ASP A 120 31.75 -15.42 11.34
C ASP A 120 31.87 -16.80 11.98
N VAL A 121 32.88 -17.57 11.56
CA VAL A 121 33.22 -18.87 12.12
C VAL A 121 34.68 -18.88 12.50
N THR A 122 34.98 -19.14 13.77
CA THR A 122 36.36 -19.24 14.28
C THR A 122 36.65 -20.67 14.71
N PHE A 123 37.82 -21.18 14.34
CA PHE A 123 38.30 -22.51 14.71
C PHE A 123 39.42 -22.38 15.75
N THR A 124 39.18 -22.88 16.95
CA THR A 124 40.21 -23.02 17.98
C THR A 124 40.86 -24.38 17.86
N ARG A 125 42.18 -24.42 17.91
CA ARG A 125 42.97 -25.65 17.79
C ARG A 125 43.95 -25.78 18.94
N ASP A 126 44.32 -27.01 19.27
CA ASP A 126 45.42 -27.30 20.19
C ASP A 126 46.80 -27.16 19.52
N ALA A 127 47.87 -27.48 20.26
CA ALA A 127 49.25 -27.38 19.79
C ALA A 127 49.56 -28.32 18.60
N ASP A 128 48.83 -29.43 18.48
CA ASP A 128 48.97 -30.41 17.40
C ASP A 128 48.12 -30.03 16.16
N GLY A 129 47.37 -28.92 16.25
CA GLY A 129 46.55 -28.39 15.16
C GLY A 129 45.17 -29.05 15.04
N VAL A 130 44.73 -29.82 16.03
CA VAL A 130 43.41 -30.45 16.06
C VAL A 130 42.36 -29.45 16.58
N VAL A 131 41.17 -29.41 15.96
CA VAL A 131 40.10 -28.48 16.37
C VAL A 131 39.53 -28.87 17.74
N THR A 132 39.65 -27.97 18.71
CA THR A 132 39.09 -28.12 20.06
C THR A 132 37.72 -27.47 20.19
N SER A 133 37.51 -26.32 19.54
CA SER A 133 36.19 -25.68 19.46
C SER A 133 35.95 -24.92 18.16
N ILE A 134 34.68 -24.72 17.83
CA ILE A 134 34.19 -23.88 16.74
C ILE A 134 33.21 -22.86 17.32
N THR A 135 33.47 -21.59 17.07
CA THR A 135 32.57 -20.49 17.45
C THR A 135 31.93 -19.91 16.21
N GLU A 136 30.60 -20.00 16.10
CA GLU A 136 29.81 -19.35 15.06
C GLU A 136 29.12 -18.11 15.63
N VAL A 137 29.39 -16.93 15.07
CA VAL A 137 28.74 -15.67 15.42
C VAL A 137 27.84 -15.25 14.27
N LYS A 138 26.55 -15.07 14.57
CA LYS A 138 25.54 -14.47 13.69
C LYS A 138 25.04 -13.17 14.34
N ALA A 139 24.37 -12.32 13.57
CA ALA A 139 23.87 -11.01 14.02
C ALA A 139 23.24 -11.02 15.43
N ASN A 140 22.46 -12.06 15.76
CA ASN A 140 21.70 -12.12 17.01
C ASN A 140 22.06 -13.32 17.91
N LYS A 141 23.10 -14.09 17.58
CA LYS A 141 23.38 -15.35 18.28
C LYS A 141 24.82 -15.80 18.12
N THR A 142 25.44 -16.19 19.23
CA THR A 142 26.71 -16.92 19.21
C THR A 142 26.49 -18.37 19.60
N VAL A 143 27.14 -19.28 18.88
CA VAL A 143 27.09 -20.72 19.14
C VAL A 143 28.51 -21.22 19.26
N GLU A 144 28.85 -21.79 20.40
CA GLU A 144 30.11 -22.48 20.61
C GLU A 144 29.87 -23.99 20.57
N THR A 145 30.71 -24.69 19.81
CA THR A 145 30.71 -26.15 19.73
C THR A 145 32.09 -26.66 20.14
N THR A 146 32.15 -27.43 21.22
CA THR A 146 33.39 -27.96 21.80
C THR A 146 33.47 -29.46 21.58
N PHE A 147 34.67 -29.96 21.30
CA PHE A 147 34.93 -31.38 20.99
C PHE A 147 35.87 -31.98 22.03
N THR A 148 35.39 -33.00 22.75
CA THR A 148 36.22 -33.78 23.69
C THR A 148 36.68 -35.06 23.00
N ARG A 149 37.95 -35.43 23.16
CA ARG A 149 38.56 -36.62 22.54
C ARG A 149 39.24 -37.53 23.56
N ASP A 150 39.36 -38.80 23.22
CA ASP A 150 40.20 -39.74 23.96
C ASP A 150 41.68 -39.63 23.55
N SER A 151 42.53 -40.50 24.12
CA SER A 151 43.96 -40.57 23.85
C SER A 151 44.31 -40.98 22.41
N ASP A 152 43.39 -41.64 21.71
CA ASP A 152 43.57 -42.07 20.32
C ASP A 152 43.10 -40.99 19.33
N GLY A 153 42.65 -39.83 19.84
CA GLY A 153 42.18 -38.70 19.05
C GLY A 153 40.75 -38.84 18.55
N VAL A 154 40.00 -39.83 19.03
CA VAL A 154 38.60 -40.08 18.64
C VAL A 154 37.68 -39.16 19.45
N VAL A 155 36.73 -38.51 18.77
CA VAL A 155 35.75 -37.63 19.44
C VAL A 155 34.81 -38.46 20.31
N GLN A 156 34.79 -38.15 21.60
CA GLN A 156 33.98 -38.80 22.62
C GLN A 156 32.72 -38.00 22.96
N SER A 157 32.78 -36.66 22.88
CA SER A 157 31.61 -35.80 23.04
C SER A 157 31.67 -34.55 22.18
N ILE A 158 30.47 -34.02 21.85
CA ILE A 158 30.28 -32.75 21.17
C ILE A 158 29.28 -31.94 21.99
N ASP A 159 29.75 -30.85 22.58
CA ASP A 159 28.92 -29.98 23.41
C ASP A 159 28.64 -28.68 22.67
N LYS A 160 27.35 -28.32 22.56
CA LYS A 160 26.89 -27.14 21.83
C LYS A 160 26.18 -26.19 22.77
N VAL A 161 26.71 -24.97 22.90
CA VAL A 161 26.19 -23.94 23.80
C VAL A 161 25.83 -22.71 22.99
N VAL A 162 24.67 -22.13 23.29
CA VAL A 162 24.29 -20.80 22.81
C VAL A 162 24.77 -19.79 23.84
N VAL A 163 25.61 -18.86 23.42
CA VAL A 163 26.21 -17.81 24.26
C VAL A 163 25.49 -16.48 23.99
#